data_AF-A0A384IR46-F1
#
_entry.id   AF-A0A384IR46-F1
#
_cell.length_a   1.000
_cell.length_b   1.000
_cell.length_c   1.000
_cell.angle_alpha   90.00
_cell.angle_beta   90.00
_cell.angle_gamma   90.00
#
_symmetry.space_group_name_H-M   'P 1'
#
loop_
_entity.id
_entity.type
_entity.pdbx_description
1 polymer ?
#
loop_
_entity_poly.entity_id
_entity_poly.type
_entity_poly.pdbx_seq_one_letter_code
_entity_poly.pdbx_strand_id
1 'polypeptide(L)'
;MLEPGRDWRAWTLYDREPVECWTDSRVAPLGDAAHPMLQYAAQGACQTVEDAAVLSELLRGHPAGFVQLLEKYSAPRRKRTARVQLVAREMGSRLYHAASSARTERNTMLSALSAGAMCDKVAWLREAAPLVRAR
;
A
#
# COMPACT_ATOMS: atom_id res chain seq x y z
N MET A 1 -24.21 -24.10 -9.73
CA MET A 1 -23.45 -23.82 -8.49
C MET A 1 -22.14 -24.58 -8.62
N LEU A 2 -20.99 -23.93 -8.48
CA LEU A 2 -19.70 -24.64 -8.58
C LEU A 2 -19.53 -25.49 -7.31
N GLU A 3 -19.20 -26.77 -7.47
CA GLU A 3 -18.88 -27.65 -6.34
C GLU A 3 -17.63 -27.13 -5.61
N PRO A 4 -17.63 -27.05 -4.26
CA PRO A 4 -16.44 -26.66 -3.52
C PRO A 4 -15.29 -27.65 -3.80
N GLY A 5 -14.15 -27.14 -4.29
CA GLY A 5 -12.95 -27.96 -4.48
C GLY A 5 -12.51 -28.60 -3.16
N ARG A 6 -11.96 -29.82 -3.22
CA ARG A 6 -11.60 -30.62 -2.03
C ARG A 6 -10.52 -30.00 -1.13
N ASP A 7 -9.77 -29.02 -1.63
CA ASP A 7 -8.57 -28.47 -0.96
C ASP A 7 -8.62 -26.95 -0.73
N TRP A 8 -9.76 -26.45 -0.22
CA TRP A 8 -9.85 -25.02 0.10
C TRP A 8 -8.86 -24.63 1.22
N ARG A 9 -8.29 -23.43 1.09
CA ARG A 9 -7.42 -22.83 2.11
C ARG A 9 -7.99 -21.49 2.53
N ALA A 10 -7.80 -21.16 3.80
CA ALA A 10 -8.17 -19.88 4.37
C ALA A 10 -6.92 -19.17 4.89
N TRP A 11 -6.89 -17.84 4.75
CA TRP A 11 -5.84 -16.98 5.26
C TRP A 11 -6.44 -15.98 6.24
N THR A 12 -5.93 -15.97 7.47
CA THR A 12 -6.29 -14.94 8.44
C THR A 12 -5.61 -13.63 8.05
N LEU A 13 -6.37 -12.55 8.05
CA LEU A 13 -5.91 -11.26 7.57
C LEU A 13 -5.26 -10.49 8.73
N TYR A 14 -3.99 -10.12 8.56
CA TYR A 14 -3.23 -9.31 9.50
C TYR A 14 -2.51 -8.19 8.76
N ASP A 15 -2.35 -7.06 9.43
CA ASP A 15 -1.44 -5.99 9.03
C ASP A 15 -0.64 -5.49 10.25
N ARG A 16 0.10 -4.41 10.09
CA ARG A 16 0.87 -3.74 11.16
C ARG A 16 0.66 -2.24 11.11
N GLU A 17 0.85 -1.59 12.26
CA GLU A 17 0.99 -0.13 12.27
C GLU A 17 2.18 0.30 11.39
N PRO A 18 2.04 1.41 10.64
CA PRO A 18 3.16 1.98 9.92
C PRO A 18 4.33 2.31 10.86
N VAL A 19 5.54 1.92 10.47
CA VAL A 19 6.76 2.15 11.26
C VAL A 19 7.50 3.37 10.73
N GLU A 20 7.99 4.22 11.64
CA GLU A 20 8.68 5.46 11.25
C GLU A 20 10.11 5.23 10.77
N CYS A 21 10.84 4.25 11.31
CA CYS A 21 12.22 3.96 10.95
C CYS A 21 12.32 2.64 10.18
N TRP A 22 12.88 2.68 8.98
CA TRP A 22 13.10 1.50 8.14
C TRP A 22 14.57 1.15 7.98
N THR A 23 15.49 1.99 8.45
CA THR A 23 16.92 1.76 8.24
C THR A 23 17.58 1.31 9.53
N ASP A 24 18.47 0.35 9.38
CA ASP A 24 19.50 0.07 10.38
C ASP A 24 20.82 -0.11 9.63
N SER A 25 21.66 0.93 9.70
CA SER A 25 22.97 0.94 9.07
C SER A 25 22.90 0.63 7.57
N ARG A 26 23.20 -0.60 7.16
CA ARG A 26 23.21 -1.05 5.76
C ARG A 26 22.00 -1.93 5.40
N VAL A 27 20.97 -1.94 6.24
CA VAL A 27 19.78 -2.76 6.09
C VAL A 27 18.56 -1.87 5.99
N ALA A 28 17.68 -2.16 5.04
CA ALA A 28 16.32 -1.62 4.99
C ALA A 28 15.36 -2.70 4.46
N PRO A 29 14.17 -2.88 5.06
CA PRO A 29 13.17 -3.82 4.56
C PRO A 29 12.41 -3.21 3.37
N LEU A 30 11.75 -4.09 2.60
CA LEU A 30 10.81 -3.75 1.54
C LEU A 30 9.65 -4.75 1.50
N GLY A 31 8.58 -4.43 0.80
CA GLY A 31 7.37 -5.27 0.74
C GLY A 31 6.75 -5.52 2.13
N ASP A 32 6.17 -6.69 2.35
CA ASP A 32 5.49 -7.04 3.60
C ASP A 32 6.40 -7.03 4.84
N ALA A 33 7.72 -7.07 4.69
CA ALA A 33 8.64 -6.88 5.82
C ALA A 33 8.65 -5.42 6.33
N ALA A 34 8.30 -4.47 5.46
CA ALA A 34 8.29 -3.03 5.76
C ALA A 34 6.87 -2.47 5.94
N HIS A 35 5.89 -2.97 5.15
CA HIS A 35 4.55 -2.41 5.07
C HIS A 35 3.46 -3.46 4.82
N PRO A 36 3.32 -4.48 5.68
CA PRO A 36 2.26 -5.46 5.54
C PRO A 36 0.90 -4.77 5.72
N MET A 37 -0.01 -5.00 4.78
CA MET A 37 -1.29 -4.31 4.69
C MET A 37 -2.45 -5.26 4.42
N LEU A 38 -3.65 -4.86 4.84
CA LEU A 38 -4.87 -5.57 4.44
C LEU A 38 -5.08 -5.46 2.93
N GLN A 39 -5.68 -6.49 2.35
CA GLN A 39 -5.82 -6.64 0.90
C GLN A 39 -6.92 -5.77 0.27
N TYR A 40 -7.69 -5.00 1.07
CA TYR A 40 -8.85 -4.24 0.59
C TYR A 40 -8.53 -3.18 -0.48
N ALA A 41 -7.29 -2.70 -0.52
CA ALA A 41 -6.81 -1.79 -1.57
C ALA A 41 -6.19 -2.51 -2.78
N ALA A 42 -5.92 -3.83 -2.68
CA ALA A 42 -5.20 -4.63 -3.67
C ALA A 42 -3.82 -4.07 -4.07
N GLN A 43 -3.05 -3.58 -3.09
CA GLN A 43 -1.82 -2.81 -3.34
C GLN A 43 -0.53 -3.38 -2.76
N GLY A 44 -0.54 -4.41 -1.93
CA GLY A 44 0.71 -4.91 -1.29
C GLY A 44 1.80 -5.29 -2.31
N ALA A 45 1.44 -6.07 -3.33
CA ALA A 45 2.35 -6.43 -4.41
C ALA A 45 2.77 -5.21 -5.24
N CYS A 46 1.84 -4.31 -5.56
CA CYS A 46 2.15 -3.08 -6.30
C CYS A 46 3.15 -2.19 -5.53
N GLN A 47 3.00 -2.04 -4.22
CA GLN A 47 3.92 -1.28 -3.38
C GLN A 47 5.30 -1.92 -3.32
N THR A 48 5.38 -3.26 -3.32
CA THR A 48 6.65 -3.99 -3.39
C THR A 48 7.37 -3.74 -4.73
N VAL A 49 6.63 -3.71 -5.84
CA VAL A 49 7.19 -3.39 -7.16
C VAL A 49 7.68 -1.94 -7.22
N GLU A 50 6.93 -0.99 -6.65
CA GLU A 50 7.37 0.40 -6.54
C GLU A 50 8.64 0.54 -5.67
N ASP A 51 8.75 -0.22 -4.57
CA ASP A 51 9.97 -0.25 -3.75
C ASP A 51 11.20 -0.64 -4.57
N ALA A 52 11.07 -1.74 -5.34
CA ALA A 52 12.14 -2.25 -6.19
C ALA A 52 12.55 -1.23 -7.27
N ALA A 53 11.58 -0.54 -7.87
CA ALA A 53 11.84 0.50 -8.87
C ALA A 53 12.61 1.68 -8.28
N VAL A 54 12.20 2.19 -7.11
CA VAL A 54 12.90 3.31 -6.44
C VAL A 54 14.30 2.90 -6.01
N LEU A 55 14.46 1.72 -5.42
CA LEU A 55 15.77 1.23 -4.99
C LEU A 55 16.71 1.02 -6.19
N SER A 56 16.21 0.43 -7.28
CA SER A 56 16.99 0.25 -8.51
C SER A 56 17.49 1.57 -9.08
N GLU A 57 16.66 2.61 -9.08
CA GLU A 57 17.04 3.92 -9.61
C GLU A 57 18.12 4.59 -8.75
N LEU A 58 17.95 4.54 -7.43
CA LEU A 58 18.93 5.07 -6.50
C LEU A 58 20.29 4.36 -6.61
N LEU A 59 20.30 3.05 -6.84
CA LEU A 59 21.53 2.26 -6.99
C LEU A 59 22.30 2.56 -8.30
N ARG A 60 21.68 3.15 -9.32
CA ARG A 60 22.40 3.59 -10.54
C ARG A 60 23.34 4.77 -10.25
N GLY A 61 23.04 5.59 -9.24
CA GLY A 61 23.70 6.87 -8.94
C GLY A 61 25.04 6.82 -8.18
N HIS A 62 25.79 5.72 -8.26
CA HIS A 62 27.02 5.40 -7.52
C HIS A 62 26.88 4.92 -6.05
N PRO A 63 27.70 3.93 -5.62
CA PRO A 63 27.57 3.26 -4.31
C PRO A 63 28.20 4.00 -3.12
N ALA A 64 28.76 5.20 -3.30
CA ALA A 64 29.30 5.97 -2.19
C ALA A 64 28.15 6.48 -1.32
N GLY A 65 28.17 6.19 0.00
CA GLY A 65 27.11 6.61 0.92
C GLY A 65 25.86 5.72 0.91
N PHE A 66 26.05 4.39 0.92
CA PHE A 66 24.95 3.41 0.91
C PHE A 66 23.90 3.65 2.02
N VAL A 67 24.33 4.05 3.21
CA VAL A 67 23.41 4.37 4.33
C VAL A 67 22.50 5.54 3.96
N GLN A 68 23.05 6.61 3.38
CA GLN A 68 22.29 7.77 2.94
C GLN A 68 21.35 7.43 1.77
N LEU A 69 21.74 6.46 0.93
CA LEU A 69 20.89 5.94 -0.14
C LEU A 69 19.66 5.22 0.44
N LEU A 70 19.82 4.37 1.45
CA LEU A 70 18.72 3.67 2.10
C LEU A 70 17.72 4.64 2.76
N GLU A 71 18.18 5.78 3.27
CA GLU A 71 17.29 6.85 3.75
C GLU A 71 16.51 7.52 2.61
N LYS A 72 17.18 7.81 1.48
CA LYS A 72 16.52 8.35 0.29
C LYS A 72 15.47 7.40 -0.29
N TYR A 73 15.67 6.10 -0.14
CA TYR A 73 14.66 5.08 -0.43
C TYR A 73 13.54 5.09 0.61
N SER A 74 13.89 4.94 1.89
CA SER A 74 12.94 4.70 2.97
C SER A 74 12.00 5.87 3.21
N ALA A 75 12.50 7.10 3.18
CA ALA A 75 11.72 8.29 3.54
C ALA A 75 10.45 8.54 2.68
N PRO A 76 10.50 8.52 1.34
CA PRO A 76 9.30 8.63 0.53
C PRO A 76 8.45 7.36 0.56
N ARG A 77 9.08 6.17 0.57
CA ARG A 77 8.36 4.89 0.53
C ARG A 77 7.53 4.67 1.79
N ARG A 78 8.09 4.89 2.99
CA ARG A 78 7.35 4.75 4.26
C ARG A 78 6.11 5.63 4.32
N LYS A 79 6.19 6.87 3.83
CA LYS A 79 5.04 7.79 3.81
C LYS A 79 3.94 7.30 2.88
N ARG A 80 4.32 6.83 1.68
CA ARG A 80 3.37 6.32 0.68
C ARG A 80 2.70 5.04 1.18
N THR A 81 3.48 4.06 1.62
CA THR A 81 2.95 2.76 2.04
C THR A 81 2.15 2.86 3.34
N ALA A 82 2.53 3.74 4.27
CA ALA A 82 1.71 4.05 5.45
C ALA A 82 0.31 4.54 5.08
N ARG A 83 0.20 5.46 4.12
CA ARG A 83 -1.09 5.94 3.63
C ARG A 83 -1.91 4.80 3.02
N VAL A 84 -1.28 3.91 2.25
CA VAL A 84 -1.95 2.75 1.66
C VAL A 84 -2.43 1.76 2.73
N GLN A 85 -1.61 1.45 3.74
CA GLN A 85 -1.98 0.59 4.88
C GLN A 85 -3.23 1.12 5.59
N LEU A 86 -3.22 2.40 5.97
CA LEU A 86 -4.33 3.03 6.68
C LEU A 86 -5.60 3.09 5.82
N VAL A 87 -5.48 3.42 4.54
CA VAL A 87 -6.62 3.42 3.62
C VAL A 87 -7.18 2.02 3.43
N ALA A 88 -6.34 0.98 3.32
CA ALA A 88 -6.82 -0.39 3.22
C ALA A 88 -7.65 -0.80 4.45
N ARG A 89 -7.23 -0.41 5.66
CA ARG A 89 -8.02 -0.61 6.90
C ARG A 89 -9.36 0.13 6.87
N GLU A 90 -9.35 1.40 6.45
CA GLU A 90 -10.58 2.18 6.32
C GLU A 90 -11.52 1.59 5.27
N MET A 91 -11.01 1.12 4.13
CA MET A 91 -11.81 0.46 3.11
C MET A 91 -12.45 -0.82 3.66
N GLY A 92 -11.70 -1.64 4.39
CA GLY A 92 -12.22 -2.85 5.03
C GLY A 92 -13.39 -2.55 5.96
N SER A 93 -13.20 -1.63 6.90
CA SER A 93 -14.19 -1.30 7.94
C SER A 93 -15.37 -0.46 7.43
N ARG A 94 -15.12 0.60 6.65
CA ARG A 94 -16.12 1.59 6.26
C ARG A 94 -16.74 1.35 4.89
N LEU A 95 -16.06 0.62 4.00
CA LEU A 95 -16.63 0.27 2.70
C LEU A 95 -17.11 -1.18 2.71
N TYR A 96 -16.22 -2.15 2.83
CA TYR A 96 -16.60 -3.55 2.62
C TYR A 96 -17.48 -4.10 3.75
N HIS A 97 -17.14 -3.82 5.01
CA HIS A 97 -17.81 -4.38 6.18
C HIS A 97 -18.64 -3.36 6.99
N ALA A 98 -19.06 -2.25 6.35
CA ALA A 98 -19.97 -1.30 6.99
C ALA A 98 -21.27 -2.00 7.43
N ALA A 99 -21.64 -1.84 8.69
CA ALA A 99 -22.80 -2.47 9.31
C ALA A 99 -23.86 -1.44 9.74
N SER A 100 -25.07 -1.92 10.02
CA SER A 100 -26.15 -1.11 10.62
C SER A 100 -26.44 0.19 9.84
N SER A 101 -26.51 1.35 10.52
CA SER A 101 -26.75 2.65 9.89
C SER A 101 -25.63 3.07 8.94
N ALA A 102 -24.36 2.78 9.29
CA ALA A 102 -23.20 3.09 8.46
C ALA A 102 -23.27 2.40 7.09
N ARG A 103 -23.88 1.20 7.00
CA ARG A 103 -24.13 0.53 5.71
C ARG A 103 -25.05 1.36 4.81
N THR A 104 -26.14 1.90 5.38
CA THR A 104 -27.11 2.70 4.64
C THR A 104 -26.47 4.00 4.17
N GLU A 105 -25.78 4.70 5.06
CA GLU A 105 -25.03 5.93 4.73
C GLU A 105 -24.01 5.68 3.62
N ARG A 106 -23.22 4.61 3.73
CA ARG A 106 -22.25 4.21 2.71
C ARG A 106 -22.94 3.92 1.38
N ASN A 107 -24.04 3.17 1.38
CA ASN A 107 -24.76 2.82 0.15
C ASN A 107 -25.31 4.06 -0.56
N THR A 108 -25.92 4.98 0.19
CA THR A 108 -26.41 6.26 -0.34
C THR A 108 -25.27 7.08 -0.93
N MET A 109 -24.17 7.25 -0.19
CA MET A 109 -22.98 7.95 -0.67
C MET A 109 -22.44 7.32 -1.97
N LEU A 110 -22.25 5.99 -2.02
CA LEU A 110 -21.70 5.32 -3.20
C LEU A 110 -22.66 5.40 -4.40
N SER A 111 -23.98 5.29 -4.20
CA SER A 111 -24.95 5.38 -5.29
C SER A 111 -25.03 6.76 -5.94
N ALA A 112 -24.60 7.80 -5.22
CA ALA A 112 -24.56 9.18 -5.73
C ALA A 112 -23.29 9.48 -6.55
N LEU A 113 -22.27 8.62 -6.52
CA LEU A 113 -21.02 8.83 -7.23
C LEU A 113 -21.10 8.29 -8.65
N SER A 114 -20.65 9.09 -9.63
CA SER A 114 -20.36 8.58 -10.97
C SER A 114 -19.10 7.70 -10.95
N ALA A 115 -18.93 6.87 -11.98
CA ALA A 115 -17.71 6.08 -12.14
C ALA A 115 -16.45 6.96 -12.17
N GLY A 116 -16.52 8.14 -12.81
CA GLY A 116 -15.44 9.12 -12.81
C GLY A 116 -15.11 9.62 -11.40
N ALA A 117 -16.12 10.06 -10.65
CA ALA A 117 -15.93 10.54 -9.28
C ALA A 117 -15.36 9.45 -8.34
N MET A 118 -15.74 8.18 -8.57
CA MET A 118 -15.16 7.04 -7.86
C MET A 118 -13.68 6.86 -8.22
N CYS A 119 -13.34 6.96 -9.51
CA CYS A 119 -11.95 6.89 -9.99
C CYS A 119 -11.08 8.02 -9.42
N ASP A 120 -11.61 9.24 -9.32
CA ASP A 120 -10.89 10.40 -8.80
C ASP A 120 -10.51 10.23 -7.33
N LYS A 121 -11.42 9.66 -6.53
CA LYS A 121 -11.18 9.38 -5.10
C LYS A 121 -9.98 8.46 -4.86
N VAL A 122 -9.65 7.59 -5.81
CA VAL A 122 -8.52 6.64 -5.72
C VAL A 122 -7.40 6.93 -6.72
N ALA A 123 -7.42 8.08 -7.41
CA ALA A 123 -6.41 8.42 -8.41
C ALA A 123 -4.99 8.44 -7.83
N TRP A 124 -4.83 9.04 -6.64
CA TRP A 124 -3.56 9.10 -5.90
C TRP A 124 -2.94 7.72 -5.63
N LEU A 125 -3.76 6.66 -5.56
CA LEU A 125 -3.31 5.29 -5.30
C LEU A 125 -2.69 4.67 -6.56
N ARG A 126 -3.24 5.01 -7.74
CA ARG A 126 -2.75 4.52 -9.04
C ARG A 126 -1.58 5.32 -9.57
N GLU A 127 -1.52 6.60 -9.25
CA GLU A 127 -0.40 7.45 -9.63
C GLU A 127 0.84 7.02 -8.87
N ALA A 128 1.89 6.63 -9.61
CA ALA A 128 3.18 6.31 -9.02
C ALA A 128 3.74 7.55 -8.34
N ALA A 129 4.36 7.36 -7.17
CA ALA A 129 5.16 8.44 -6.59
C ALA A 129 6.23 8.88 -7.61
N PRO A 130 6.52 10.19 -7.75
CA PRO A 130 7.61 10.65 -8.59
C PRO A 130 8.88 9.88 -8.23
N LEU A 131 9.53 9.26 -9.22
CA LEU A 131 10.79 8.56 -8.99
C LEU A 131 11.81 9.57 -8.45
N VAL A 132 12.39 9.25 -7.29
CA VAL A 132 13.55 9.98 -6.78
C VAL A 132 14.69 9.69 -7.75
N ARG A 133 15.00 10.64 -8.63
CA ARG A 133 16.13 10.52 -9.55
C ARG A 133 17.43 10.61 -8.75
N ALA A 134 18.36 9.73 -9.05
CA ALA A 134 19.76 9.96 -8.69
C ALA A 134 20.18 11.28 -9.37
N ARG A 135 20.57 12.27 -8.57
CA ARG A 135 21.26 13.47 -9.09
C ARG A 135 22.71 13.14 -9.34
#